data_AF-A0A3N5L8S4-F1
#
_entry.id   AF-A0A3N5L8S4-F1
#
_cell.length_a   1.000
_cell.length_b   1.000
_cell.length_c   1.000
_cell.angle_alpha   90.00
_cell.angle_beta   90.00
_cell.angle_gamma   90.00
#
_symmetry.space_group_name_H-M   'P 1'
#
loop_
_entity.id
_entity.type
_entity.pdbx_description
1 polymer ?
#
loop_
_entity_poly.entity_id
_entity_poly.type
_entity_poly.pdbx_seq_one_letter_code
_entity_poly.pdbx_strand_id
1 'polypeptide(L)'
;AKVVQGGRRFSFTALVAVGDGKGRVGIGYGKAKEVPTAIQKAIEVAKRSMFDVPMAGQTIIHRIIGVQGASRVLLRPAAPGTGVIAGGAVRQILEAAGIRDVLAKSLGSPTHINTAKATINALKSQQRPDQVARARGKQAEEIFPPALLAAYRSAELMKTRVVD
;
A
#
# COMPACT_ATOMS: atom_id res chain seq x y z
N ALA A 1 -20.53 -18.48 -7.15
CA ALA A 1 -21.29 -19.56 -6.49
C ALA A 1 -20.68 -20.92 -6.87
N LYS A 2 -20.82 -21.96 -6.04
CA LYS A 2 -20.46 -23.34 -6.40
C LYS A 2 -21.73 -24.10 -6.79
N VAL A 3 -21.73 -24.75 -7.96
CA VAL A 3 -22.85 -25.59 -8.42
C VAL A 3 -22.77 -26.97 -7.75
N VAL A 4 -23.92 -27.49 -7.32
CA VAL A 4 -24.10 -28.83 -6.75
C VAL A 4 -25.36 -29.47 -7.36
N GLN A 5 -25.57 -30.77 -7.14
CA GLN A 5 -26.71 -31.51 -7.72
C GLN A 5 -28.08 -30.86 -7.41
N GLY A 6 -28.25 -30.27 -6.22
CA GLY A 6 -29.49 -29.59 -5.80
C GLY A 6 -29.55 -28.08 -6.04
N GLY A 7 -28.63 -27.47 -6.80
CA GLY A 7 -28.66 -26.04 -7.10
C GLY A 7 -27.32 -25.31 -6.93
N ARG A 8 -27.35 -24.05 -6.48
CA ARG A 8 -26.14 -23.20 -6.32
C ARG A 8 -25.93 -22.80 -4.87
N ARG A 9 -24.75 -23.08 -4.32
CA ARG A 9 -24.30 -22.57 -3.03
C ARG A 9 -23.60 -21.22 -3.22
N PHE A 10 -24.20 -20.16 -2.71
CA PHE A 10 -23.62 -18.82 -2.71
C PHE A 10 -22.61 -18.64 -1.57
N SER A 11 -21.65 -17.76 -1.79
CA SER A 11 -20.69 -17.33 -0.79
C SER A 11 -20.27 -15.92 -1.15
N PHE A 12 -20.01 -15.11 -0.13
CA PHE A 12 -19.55 -13.75 -0.27
C PHE A 12 -18.05 -13.68 -0.01
N THR A 13 -17.40 -12.77 -0.71
CA THR A 13 -15.97 -12.50 -0.58
C THR A 13 -15.79 -11.03 -0.30
N ALA A 14 -14.92 -10.70 0.66
CA ALA A 14 -14.58 -9.33 1.00
C ALA A 14 -13.07 -9.13 0.81
N LEU A 15 -12.70 -8.02 0.18
CA LEU A 15 -11.33 -7.52 0.13
C LEU A 15 -11.31 -6.25 0.98
N VAL A 16 -10.48 -6.22 2.01
CA VAL A 16 -10.43 -5.12 2.98
C VAL A 16 -9.00 -4.61 3.06
N ALA A 17 -8.85 -3.28 3.08
CA ALA A 17 -7.61 -2.60 3.44
C ALA A 17 -7.73 -2.10 4.89
N VAL A 18 -6.68 -2.28 5.68
CA VAL A 18 -6.57 -1.78 7.05
C VAL A 18 -5.26 -1.02 7.15
N GLY A 19 -5.28 0.16 7.77
CA GLY A 19 -4.09 0.93 8.04
C GLY A 19 -4.30 1.89 9.20
N ASP A 20 -3.19 2.44 9.71
CA ASP A 20 -3.16 3.34 10.85
C ASP A 20 -3.10 4.82 10.46
N GLY A 21 -3.05 5.12 9.16
CA GLY A 21 -2.88 6.47 8.64
C GLY A 21 -1.49 7.08 8.93
N LYS A 22 -0.53 6.30 9.43
CA LYS A 22 0.80 6.73 9.86
C LYS A 22 1.93 5.97 9.18
N GLY A 23 1.62 5.34 8.05
CA GLY A 23 2.59 4.59 7.27
C GLY A 23 2.56 3.09 7.50
N ARG A 24 1.53 2.50 8.13
CA ARG A 24 1.30 1.05 8.13
C ARG A 24 0.02 0.71 7.40
N VAL A 25 0.11 -0.30 6.53
CA VAL A 25 -1.05 -0.79 5.78
C VAL A 25 -0.96 -2.29 5.56
N GLY A 26 -2.13 -2.94 5.54
CA GLY A 26 -2.30 -4.34 5.20
C GLY A 26 -3.57 -4.52 4.37
N ILE A 27 -3.61 -5.61 3.60
CA ILE A 27 -4.82 -6.03 2.90
C ILE A 27 -5.19 -7.45 3.33
N GLY A 28 -6.48 -7.73 3.35
CA GLY A 28 -7.00 -9.04 3.71
C GLY A 28 -8.13 -9.45 2.79
N TYR A 29 -8.20 -10.75 2.54
CA TYR A 29 -9.23 -11.37 1.75
C TYR A 29 -9.98 -12.39 2.60
N GLY A 30 -11.29 -12.24 2.68
CA GLY A 30 -12.17 -13.11 3.46
C GLY A 30 -13.25 -13.71 2.59
N LYS A 31 -13.69 -14.92 2.93
CA LYS A 31 -14.80 -15.60 2.27
C LYS A 31 -15.68 -16.29 3.30
N ALA A 32 -16.99 -16.11 3.20
CA ALA A 32 -17.96 -16.73 4.09
C ALA A 32 -19.33 -16.90 3.41
N LYS A 33 -20.30 -17.48 4.12
CA LYS A 33 -21.69 -17.60 3.67
C LYS A 33 -22.48 -16.29 3.81
N GLU A 34 -22.05 -15.43 4.72
CA GLU A 34 -22.66 -14.13 5.02
C GLU A 34 -21.64 -13.01 4.83
N VAL A 35 -22.12 -11.82 4.48
CA VAL A 35 -21.26 -10.65 4.21
C VAL A 35 -20.50 -10.19 5.48
N PRO A 36 -21.13 -10.01 6.65
CA PRO A 36 -20.42 -9.52 7.84
C PRO A 36 -19.28 -10.45 8.26
N THR A 37 -19.52 -11.76 8.24
CA THR A 37 -18.50 -12.77 8.56
C THR A 37 -17.34 -12.77 7.56
N ALA A 38 -17.61 -12.53 6.28
CA ALA A 38 -16.55 -12.42 5.26
C ALA A 38 -15.66 -11.19 5.52
N ILE A 39 -16.27 -10.05 5.90
CA ILE A 39 -15.56 -8.82 6.24
C ILE A 39 -14.71 -9.03 7.51
N GLN A 40 -15.26 -9.62 8.56
CA GLN A 40 -14.53 -9.88 9.81
C GLN A 40 -13.28 -10.73 9.57
N LYS A 41 -13.40 -11.81 8.79
CA LYS A 41 -12.26 -12.64 8.38
C LYS A 41 -11.23 -11.84 7.58
N ALA A 42 -11.68 -10.99 6.66
CA ALA A 42 -10.78 -10.15 5.87
C ALA A 42 -10.01 -9.15 6.75
N ILE A 43 -10.67 -8.54 7.75
CA ILE A 43 -10.04 -7.61 8.70
C ILE A 43 -8.94 -8.31 9.49
N GLU A 44 -9.21 -9.51 10.00
CA GLU A 44 -8.22 -10.28 10.78
C GLU A 44 -6.97 -10.60 9.95
N VAL A 45 -7.17 -11.05 8.71
CA VAL A 45 -6.06 -11.29 7.77
C VAL A 45 -5.31 -9.99 7.45
N ALA A 46 -6.01 -8.87 7.26
CA ALA A 46 -5.41 -7.58 6.95
C ALA A 46 -4.53 -7.07 8.11
N LYS A 47 -5.00 -7.20 9.36
CA LYS A 47 -4.25 -6.81 10.55
C LYS A 47 -2.94 -7.59 10.68
N ARG A 48 -2.98 -8.90 10.40
CA ARG A 48 -1.78 -9.77 10.42
C ARG A 48 -0.79 -9.46 9.29
N SER A 49 -1.26 -8.89 8.17
CA SER A 49 -0.44 -8.58 7.00
C SER A 49 0.08 -7.14 6.95
N MET A 50 -0.18 -6.34 7.99
CA MET A 50 0.28 -4.96 8.08
C MET A 50 1.81 -4.88 8.05
N PHE A 51 2.33 -3.97 7.23
CA PHE A 51 3.75 -3.68 7.12
C PHE A 51 3.99 -2.17 7.07
N ASP A 52 5.21 -1.77 7.38
CA ASP A 52 5.64 -0.37 7.31
C ASP A 52 5.93 0.05 5.88
N VAL A 53 5.28 1.13 5.46
CA VAL A 53 5.46 1.78 4.17
C VAL A 53 6.54 2.85 4.30
N PRO A 54 7.62 2.78 3.49
CA PRO A 54 8.58 3.87 3.38
C PRO A 54 7.91 5.15 2.86
N MET A 55 8.11 6.26 3.57
CA MET A 55 7.50 7.56 3.24
C MET A 55 8.53 8.68 3.30
N ALA A 56 8.33 9.70 2.46
CA ALA A 56 9.06 10.96 2.51
C ALA A 56 8.04 12.07 2.72
N GLY A 57 7.97 12.60 3.94
CA GLY A 57 6.89 13.48 4.39
C GLY A 57 5.52 12.81 4.24
N GLN A 58 4.71 13.32 3.30
CA GLN A 58 3.34 12.84 3.04
C GLN A 58 3.21 12.02 1.74
N THR A 59 4.33 11.74 1.06
CA THR A 59 4.37 11.03 -0.23
C THR A 59 5.28 9.80 -0.20
N ILE A 60 5.33 9.06 -1.31
CA ILE A 60 6.24 7.92 -1.53
C ILE A 60 7.65 8.40 -1.91
N ILE A 61 8.66 7.56 -1.78
CA ILE A 61 10.06 7.98 -1.99
C ILE A 61 10.37 8.24 -3.46
N HIS A 62 9.97 7.32 -4.34
CA HIS A 62 10.28 7.39 -5.76
C HIS A 62 9.18 6.71 -6.57
N ARG A 63 9.22 6.94 -7.89
CA ARG A 63 8.30 6.31 -8.83
C ARG A 63 8.54 4.79 -8.86
N ILE A 64 7.46 4.02 -8.74
CA ILE A 64 7.53 2.56 -8.73
C ILE A 64 6.37 1.94 -9.48
N ILE A 65 6.58 0.77 -10.08
CA ILE A 65 5.53 -0.02 -10.73
C ILE A 65 5.41 -1.34 -9.99
N GLY A 66 4.26 -1.55 -9.36
CA GLY A 66 3.90 -2.82 -8.74
C GLY A 66 3.24 -3.74 -9.73
N VAL A 67 3.54 -5.03 -9.62
CA VAL A 67 3.01 -6.06 -10.52
C VAL A 67 2.42 -7.19 -9.70
N GLN A 68 1.24 -7.67 -10.13
CA GLN A 68 0.64 -8.90 -9.65
C GLN A 68 -0.13 -9.56 -10.80
N GLY A 69 0.36 -10.70 -11.29
CA GLY A 69 -0.19 -11.33 -12.49
C GLY A 69 -0.23 -10.32 -13.66
N ALA A 70 -1.40 -10.15 -14.28
CA ALA A 70 -1.61 -9.20 -15.37
C ALA A 70 -1.92 -7.75 -14.91
N SER A 71 -2.02 -7.49 -13.60
CA SER A 71 -2.26 -6.14 -13.06
C SER A 71 -0.94 -5.41 -12.81
N ARG A 72 -0.86 -4.17 -13.28
CA ARG A 72 0.29 -3.28 -13.13
C ARG A 72 -0.19 -1.94 -12.57
N VAL A 73 0.39 -1.49 -11.47
CA VAL A 73 0.04 -0.21 -10.82
C VAL A 73 1.27 0.67 -10.78
N LEU A 74 1.21 1.79 -11.47
CA LEU A 74 2.20 2.85 -11.37
C LEU A 74 1.86 3.71 -10.15
N LEU A 75 2.83 3.92 -9.28
CA LEU A 75 2.81 4.93 -8.23
C LEU A 75 3.91 5.95 -8.51
N ARG A 76 3.59 7.25 -8.43
CA ARG A 76 4.53 8.35 -8.64
C ARG A 76 4.40 9.35 -7.48
N PRO A 77 5.51 9.79 -6.88
CA PRO A 77 5.48 10.81 -5.85
C PRO A 77 4.93 12.12 -6.41
N ALA A 78 4.27 12.87 -5.53
CA ALA A 78 3.64 14.14 -5.88
C ALA A 78 4.10 15.24 -4.92
N ALA A 79 3.95 16.50 -5.36
CA ALA A 79 4.24 17.65 -4.51
C ALA A 79 3.18 17.78 -3.40
N PRO A 80 3.53 18.40 -2.26
CA PRO A 80 2.57 18.64 -1.18
C PRO A 80 1.32 19.38 -1.68
N GLY A 81 0.13 18.91 -1.28
CA GLY A 81 -1.15 19.52 -1.66
C GLY A 81 -1.75 19.01 -2.98
N THR A 82 -1.15 17.98 -3.60
CA THR A 82 -1.72 17.31 -4.79
C THR A 82 -2.92 16.45 -4.44
N GLY A 83 -2.94 15.86 -3.24
CA GLY A 83 -3.93 14.87 -2.86
C GLY A 83 -3.66 13.48 -3.44
N VAL A 84 -4.53 12.53 -3.08
CA VAL A 84 -4.46 11.15 -3.57
C VAL A 84 -5.21 11.04 -4.88
N ILE A 85 -4.47 11.00 -6.00
CA ILE A 85 -5.03 10.79 -7.33
C ILE A 85 -4.82 9.32 -7.70
N ALA A 86 -5.82 8.50 -7.37
CA ALA A 86 -5.81 7.06 -7.60
C ALA A 86 -7.23 6.53 -7.83
N GLY A 87 -7.35 5.40 -8.52
CA GLY A 87 -8.63 4.71 -8.74
C GLY A 87 -8.94 3.67 -7.66
N GLY A 88 -10.23 3.52 -7.32
CA GLY A 88 -10.82 2.41 -6.56
C GLY A 88 -9.95 1.85 -5.43
N ALA A 89 -9.59 0.57 -5.53
CA ALA A 89 -8.83 -0.15 -4.51
C ALA A 89 -7.44 0.47 -4.21
N VAL A 90 -6.79 1.10 -5.20
CA VAL A 90 -5.49 1.74 -5.00
C VAL A 90 -5.63 2.94 -4.06
N ARG A 91 -6.68 3.74 -4.26
CA ARG A 91 -6.97 4.92 -3.43
C ARG A 91 -7.16 4.55 -1.97
N GLN A 92 -8.03 3.58 -1.70
CA GLN A 92 -8.33 3.13 -0.33
C GLN A 92 -7.09 2.62 0.41
N ILE A 93 -6.18 1.92 -0.29
CA ILE A 93 -4.93 1.43 0.29
C ILE A 93 -3.98 2.59 0.63
N LEU A 94 -3.83 3.56 -0.28
CA LEU A 94 -2.93 4.69 -0.08
C LEU A 94 -3.43 5.62 1.03
N GLU A 95 -4.73 5.88 1.10
CA GLU A 95 -5.37 6.65 2.18
C GLU A 95 -5.24 5.93 3.52
N ALA A 96 -5.50 4.62 3.58
CA ALA A 96 -5.32 3.82 4.79
C ALA A 96 -3.86 3.80 5.27
N ALA A 97 -2.90 3.82 4.34
CA ALA A 97 -1.48 3.94 4.67
C ALA A 97 -1.09 5.33 5.20
N GLY A 98 -1.94 6.36 5.05
CA GLY A 98 -1.62 7.74 5.44
C GLY A 98 -0.88 8.55 4.38
N ILE A 99 -0.78 8.05 3.14
CA ILE A 99 -0.20 8.80 2.04
C ILE A 99 -1.22 9.83 1.59
N ARG A 100 -0.85 11.12 1.59
CA ARG A 100 -1.75 12.22 1.23
C ARG A 100 -1.53 12.72 -0.18
N ASP A 101 -0.30 12.66 -0.68
CA ASP A 101 0.07 13.19 -1.99
C ASP A 101 0.70 12.10 -2.84
N VAL A 102 0.00 11.65 -3.88
CA VAL A 102 0.49 10.59 -4.78
C VAL A 102 -0.33 10.54 -6.06
N LEU A 103 0.36 10.30 -7.18
CA LEU A 103 -0.27 10.02 -8.46
C LEU A 103 -0.19 8.51 -8.72
N ALA A 104 -1.32 7.88 -8.99
CA ALA A 104 -1.39 6.46 -9.28
C ALA A 104 -2.24 6.15 -10.51
N LYS A 105 -1.79 5.17 -11.31
CA LYS A 105 -2.54 4.68 -12.47
C LYS A 105 -2.43 3.16 -12.58
N SER A 106 -3.58 2.50 -12.74
CA SER A 106 -3.62 1.11 -13.19
C SER A 106 -3.36 1.06 -14.69
N LEU A 107 -2.34 0.29 -15.10
CA LEU A 107 -1.87 0.13 -16.48
C LEU A 107 -2.15 -1.27 -17.05
N GLY A 108 -2.72 -2.17 -16.24
CA GLY A 108 -2.99 -3.56 -16.63
C GLY A 108 -4.42 -3.96 -16.30
N SER A 109 -4.61 -5.25 -16.00
CA SER A 109 -5.92 -5.80 -15.68
C SER A 109 -6.58 -5.04 -14.50
N PRO A 110 -7.88 -4.66 -14.61
CA PRO A 110 -8.58 -3.89 -13.59
C PRO A 110 -9.10 -4.72 -12.42
N THR A 111 -8.77 -6.02 -12.33
CA THR A 111 -9.24 -6.90 -11.25
C THR A 111 -8.84 -6.38 -9.87
N HIS A 112 -9.81 -5.99 -9.04
CA HIS A 112 -9.60 -5.38 -7.72
C HIS A 112 -8.60 -6.10 -6.82
N ILE A 113 -8.65 -7.43 -6.75
CA ILE A 113 -7.73 -8.23 -5.91
C ILE A 113 -6.29 -8.11 -6.40
N ASN A 114 -6.07 -8.20 -7.72
CA ASN A 114 -4.73 -8.14 -8.29
C ASN A 114 -4.20 -6.71 -8.27
N THR A 115 -5.05 -5.71 -8.55
CA THR A 115 -4.70 -4.30 -8.42
C THR A 115 -4.29 -3.96 -6.98
N ALA A 116 -5.05 -4.42 -5.97
CA ALA A 116 -4.71 -4.22 -4.56
C ALA A 116 -3.37 -4.86 -4.20
N LYS A 117 -3.15 -6.13 -4.60
CA LYS A 117 -1.89 -6.83 -4.38
C LYS A 117 -0.71 -6.17 -5.11
N ALA A 118 -0.91 -5.70 -6.35
CA ALA A 118 0.09 -4.97 -7.11
C ALA A 118 0.47 -3.67 -6.40
N THR A 119 -0.49 -2.93 -5.84
CA THR A 119 -0.23 -1.75 -4.99
C THR A 119 0.62 -2.10 -3.77
N ILE A 120 0.28 -3.19 -3.07
CA ILE A 120 1.08 -3.64 -1.92
C ILE A 120 2.50 -4.03 -2.34
N ASN A 121 2.65 -4.74 -3.46
CA ASN A 121 3.96 -5.09 -4.00
C ASN A 121 4.76 -3.84 -4.34
N ALA A 122 4.15 -2.82 -4.97
CA ALA A 122 4.78 -1.53 -5.22
C ALA A 122 5.28 -0.87 -3.93
N LEU A 123 4.43 -0.79 -2.90
CA LEU A 123 4.80 -0.18 -1.62
C LEU A 123 5.94 -0.93 -0.92
N LYS A 124 5.93 -2.27 -0.96
CA LYS A 124 7.00 -3.11 -0.40
C LYS A 124 8.32 -3.00 -1.16
N SER A 125 8.26 -2.79 -2.47
CA SER A 125 9.45 -2.61 -3.30
C SER A 125 10.10 -1.24 -3.18
N GLN A 126 9.55 -0.33 -2.37
CA GLN A 126 10.19 0.96 -2.11
C GLN A 126 11.51 0.78 -1.36
N GLN A 127 12.58 1.20 -2.02
CA GLN A 127 13.91 1.38 -1.48
C GLN A 127 13.96 2.58 -0.52
N ARG A 128 14.35 2.36 0.74
CA ARG A 128 14.58 3.43 1.72
C ARG A 128 15.96 4.07 1.51
N PRO A 129 16.12 5.41 1.62
CA PRO A 129 17.40 6.08 1.40
C PRO A 129 18.53 5.59 2.33
N ASP A 130 18.22 5.30 3.58
CA ASP A 130 19.16 4.76 4.58
C ASP A 130 19.69 3.36 4.21
N GLN A 131 18.80 2.47 3.77
CA GLN A 131 19.15 1.12 3.34
C GLN A 131 20.00 1.14 2.07
N VAL A 132 19.66 2.01 1.10
CA VAL A 132 20.44 2.15 -0.14
C VAL A 132 21.82 2.74 0.14
N ALA A 133 21.92 3.75 1.00
CA ALA A 133 23.20 4.35 1.38
C ALA A 133 24.11 3.31 2.05
N ARG A 134 23.58 2.56 3.01
CA ARG A 134 24.28 1.47 3.69
C ARG A 134 24.73 0.37 2.72
N ALA A 135 23.86 -0.05 1.80
CA ALA A 135 24.19 -1.06 0.80
C ALA A 135 25.30 -0.61 -0.16
N ARG A 136 25.44 0.70 -0.39
CA ARG A 136 26.48 1.29 -1.23
C ARG A 136 27.74 1.72 -0.47
N GLY A 137 27.76 1.58 0.86
CA GLY A 137 28.89 1.99 1.71
C GLY A 137 29.17 3.50 1.69
N LYS A 138 28.18 4.34 1.39
CA LYS A 138 28.31 5.80 1.32
C LYS A 138 27.34 6.48 2.26
N GLN A 139 27.58 7.76 2.53
CA GLN A 139 26.61 8.59 3.26
C GLN A 139 25.38 8.86 2.39
N ALA A 140 24.22 9.01 3.02
CA ALA A 140 22.96 9.22 2.29
C ALA A 140 22.97 10.56 1.53
N GLU A 141 23.60 11.57 2.12
CA GLU A 141 23.83 12.91 1.60
C GLU A 141 24.57 12.93 0.26
N GLU A 142 25.45 11.95 0.02
CA GLU A 142 26.23 11.87 -1.23
C GLU A 142 25.43 11.27 -2.40
N ILE A 143 24.36 10.53 -2.10
CA ILE A 143 23.61 9.75 -3.10
C ILE A 143 22.27 10.41 -3.43
N PHE A 144 21.62 11.04 -2.44
CA PHE A 144 20.25 11.50 -2.56
C PHE A 144 20.14 13.03 -2.46
N PRO A 145 19.16 13.64 -3.17
CA PRO A 145 18.92 15.07 -3.06
C PRO A 145 18.57 15.49 -1.61
N PRO A 146 19.03 16.66 -1.15
CA PRO A 146 18.85 17.10 0.23
C PRO A 146 17.38 17.24 0.63
N ALA A 147 16.53 17.69 -0.30
CA ALA A 147 15.09 17.81 -0.07
C ALA A 147 14.41 16.47 0.23
N LEU A 148 14.81 15.39 -0.47
CA LEU A 148 14.27 14.05 -0.26
C LEU A 148 14.73 13.49 1.09
N LEU A 149 15.99 13.67 1.45
CA LEU A 149 16.52 13.23 2.74
C LEU A 149 15.86 13.95 3.91
N ALA A 150 15.64 15.26 3.80
CA ALA A 150 14.95 16.04 4.81
C ALA A 150 13.51 15.54 5.02
N ALA A 151 12.77 15.29 3.93
CA ALA A 151 11.41 14.75 3.99
C ALA A 151 11.36 13.30 4.52
N TYR A 152 12.34 12.47 4.16
CA TYR A 152 12.45 11.12 4.68
C TYR A 152 12.74 11.10 6.18
N ARG A 153 13.72 11.89 6.64
CA ARG A 153 14.08 12.02 8.05
C ARG A 153 12.91 12.54 8.89
N SER A 154 12.17 13.53 8.40
CA SER A 154 11.00 14.05 9.13
C SER A 154 9.90 13.00 9.27
N ALA A 155 9.65 12.19 8.25
CA ALA A 155 8.68 11.10 8.31
C ALA A 155 9.11 9.99 9.28
N GLU A 156 10.38 9.59 9.29
CA GLU A 156 10.87 8.59 10.25
C GLU A 156 10.81 9.13 11.70
N LEU A 157 11.16 10.39 11.93
CA LEU A 157 11.02 11.02 13.25
C LEU A 157 9.57 11.05 13.74
N MET A 158 8.61 11.32 12.86
CA MET A 158 7.18 11.29 13.20
C MET A 158 6.69 9.88 13.57
N LYS A 159 7.28 8.83 12.97
CA LYS A 159 6.96 7.44 13.32
C LYS A 159 7.51 7.06 14.69
N THR A 160 8.76 7.41 14.99
CA THR A 160 9.41 7.03 16.26
C THR A 160 8.71 7.64 17.48
N ARG A 161 8.27 8.90 17.40
CA ARG A 161 7.58 9.62 18.50
C ARG A 161 6.23 9.03 18.94
N VAL A 162 5.72 8.02 18.24
CA VAL A 162 4.41 7.39 18.54
C VAL A 162 4.60 6.03 19.23
N VAL A 163 5.84 5.53 19.30
CA VAL A 163 6.17 4.23 19.90
C VAL A 163 6.56 4.37 21.39
N ASP A 164 6.81 5.60 21.85
CA ASP A 164 6.96 5.99 23.27
C ASP A 164 5.61 6.48 23.84
#